data_AF-A0A9D2F7E4-F1
#
_entry.id   AF-A0A9D2F7E4-F1
#
_cell.length_a   1.000
_cell.length_b   1.000
_cell.length_c   1.000
_cell.angle_alpha   90.00
_cell.angle_beta   90.00
_cell.angle_gamma   90.00
#
_symmetry.space_group_name_H-M   'P 1'
#
loop_
_entity.id
_entity.type
_entity.pdbx_description
1 polymer ?
#
loop_
_entity_poly.entity_id
_entity_poly.type
_entity_poly.pdbx_seq_one_letter_code
_entity_poly.pdbx_strand_id
1 'polypeptide(L)'
;MGVLMLLFIGLFILVIIGQFLLYRNSEGTIGFIWNTILGLLLSYLIYTSLPSNEMIEKILSLSWGILAVVALIIGNRFPKKELFSKILFSLAVIGGCIHLYFL
;
A
#
# COMPACT_ATOMS: atom_id res chain seq x y z
N MET A 1 6.64 5.05 -21.22
CA MET A 1 6.48 3.89 -20.33
C MET A 1 7.64 3.72 -19.33
N GLY A 2 8.90 3.94 -19.70
CA GLY A 2 10.04 3.76 -18.77
C GLY A 2 10.05 4.64 -17.51
N VAL A 3 9.60 5.89 -17.58
CA VAL A 3 9.56 6.81 -16.42
C VAL A 3 8.51 6.38 -15.38
N LEU A 4 7.36 5.87 -15.84
CA LEU A 4 6.29 5.40 -14.97
C LEU A 4 6.73 4.13 -14.21
N MET A 5 7.43 3.23 -14.91
CA MET A 5 8.00 2.02 -14.33
C MET A 5 9.07 2.34 -13.26
N LEU A 6 9.93 3.34 -13.52
CA LEU A 6 10.91 3.82 -12.53
C LEU A 6 10.23 4.41 -11.29
N LEU A 7 9.13 5.16 -11.46
CA LEU A 7 8.34 5.67 -10.34
C LEU A 7 7.74 4.53 -9.52
N PHE A 8 7.19 3.49 -10.16
CA PHE A 8 6.67 2.32 -9.47
C PHE A 8 7.73 1.56 -8.70
N ILE A 9 8.92 1.36 -9.28
CA ILE A 9 10.05 0.71 -8.60
C ILE A 9 10.50 1.54 -7.40
N GLY A 10 10.63 2.86 -7.55
CA GLY A 10 11.01 3.76 -6.46
C GLY A 10 10.00 3.74 -5.30
N LEU A 11 8.70 3.80 -5.61
CA LEU A 11 7.63 3.67 -4.62
C LEU A 11 7.60 2.30 -3.98
N PHE A 12 7.84 1.24 -4.74
CA PHE A 12 7.90 -0.13 -4.23
C PHE A 12 9.00 -0.28 -3.18
N ILE A 13 10.20 0.24 -3.48
CA ILE A 13 11.32 0.25 -2.55
C ILE A 13 10.97 1.06 -1.29
N LEU A 14 10.36 2.23 -1.44
CA LEU A 14 9.92 3.05 -0.31
C LEU A 14 8.87 2.36 0.57
N VAL A 15 7.92 1.65 -0.04
CA VAL A 15 6.89 0.88 0.67
C VAL A 15 7.50 -0.31 1.42
N ILE A 16 8.47 -1.02 0.82
CA ILE A 16 9.20 -2.10 1.51
C ILE A 16 10.00 -1.55 2.70
N ILE A 17 10.69 -0.42 2.51
CA ILE A 17 11.43 0.24 3.60
C ILE A 17 10.45 0.68 4.70
N GLY A 18 9.31 1.25 4.33
CA GLY A 18 8.25 1.63 5.25
C GLY A 18 7.72 0.43 6.04
N GLN A 19 7.45 -0.69 5.35
CA GLN A 19 7.08 -1.98 5.96
C GLN A 19 8.12 -2.46 6.96
N PHE A 20 9.39 -2.49 6.56
CA PHE A 20 10.47 -2.90 7.44
C PHE A 20 10.59 -2.01 8.69
N LEU A 21 10.47 -0.69 8.53
CA LEU A 21 10.47 0.26 9.64
C LEU A 21 9.26 0.05 10.58
N LEU A 22 8.09 -0.28 10.02
CA LEU A 22 6.85 -0.52 10.75
C LEU A 22 6.92 -1.79 11.61
N TYR A 23 7.67 -2.81 11.17
CA TYR A 23 7.94 -4.01 11.98
C TYR A 23 9.10 -3.82 12.97
N ARG A 24 10.08 -2.97 12.65
CA ARG A 24 11.28 -2.75 13.49
C ARG A 24 11.03 -1.82 14.69
N ASN A 25 10.28 -0.73 14.50
CA ASN A 25 9.92 0.18 15.59
C ASN A 25 8.44 0.01 15.93
N SER A 26 8.17 -0.67 17.06
CA SER A 26 6.82 -0.99 17.55
C SER A 26 6.00 0.22 18.03
N GLU A 27 6.59 1.42 18.12
CA GLU A 27 6.01 2.50 18.93
C GLU A 27 5.62 3.77 18.14
N GLY A 28 5.87 3.80 16.83
CA GLY A 28 5.63 5.00 16.04
C GLY A 28 4.31 4.98 15.28
N THR A 29 3.25 5.60 15.82
CA THR A 29 2.04 5.97 15.04
C THR A 29 2.41 6.67 13.73
N ILE A 30 3.51 7.43 13.76
CA ILE A 30 4.14 8.09 12.60
C ILE A 30 4.57 7.10 11.52
N GLY A 31 5.18 5.97 11.87
CA GLY A 31 5.58 4.94 10.91
C GLY A 31 4.38 4.31 10.22
N PHE A 32 3.29 4.11 10.96
CA PHE A 32 2.04 3.59 10.43
C PHE A 32 1.37 4.55 9.44
N ILE A 33 1.34 5.85 9.80
CA ILE A 33 0.81 6.92 8.94
C ILE A 33 1.65 7.04 7.67
N TRP A 34 2.97 7.07 7.79
CA TRP A 34 3.87 7.17 6.65
C TRP A 34 3.66 6.02 5.66
N ASN A 35 3.58 4.80 6.17
CA ASN A 35 3.40 3.64 5.32
C ASN A 35 2.05 3.69 4.59
N THR A 36 1.00 4.14 5.27
CA THR A 36 -0.34 4.27 4.69
C THR A 36 -0.39 5.31 3.58
N ILE A 37 0.29 6.44 3.75
CA ILE A 37 0.45 7.44 2.70
C ILE A 37 1.12 6.82 1.47
N LEU A 38 2.20 6.05 1.67
CA LEU A 38 2.89 5.36 0.59
C LEU A 38 2.00 4.31 -0.11
N GLY A 39 1.24 3.52 0.66
CA GLY A 39 0.29 2.53 0.10
C GLY A 39 -0.84 3.18 -0.70
N LEU A 40 -1.36 4.32 -0.24
CA LEU A 40 -2.35 5.12 -0.97
C LEU A 40 -1.79 5.72 -2.25
N LEU A 41 -0.57 6.29 -2.20
CA LEU A 41 0.13 6.79 -3.38
C LEU A 41 0.34 5.70 -4.42
N LEU A 42 0.75 4.51 -3.97
CA LEU A 42 0.92 3.34 -4.83
C LEU A 42 -0.40 2.96 -5.50
N SER A 43 -1.48 2.79 -4.72
CA SER A 43 -2.82 2.46 -5.23
C SER A 43 -3.34 3.49 -6.23
N TYR A 44 -3.16 4.79 -5.94
CA TYR A 44 -3.54 5.87 -6.85
C TYR A 44 -2.75 5.83 -8.16
N LEU A 45 -1.44 5.61 -8.10
CA LEU A 45 -0.61 5.52 -9.29
C LEU A 45 -1.02 4.33 -10.17
N ILE A 46 -1.28 3.16 -9.57
CA ILE A 46 -1.81 1.98 -10.27
C ILE A 46 -3.13 2.36 -10.98
N TYR A 47 -4.06 2.98 -10.27
CA TYR A 47 -5.35 3.39 -10.84
C TYR A 47 -5.19 4.30 -12.08
N THR A 48 -4.29 5.28 -11.99
CA THR A 48 -4.05 6.25 -13.07
C THR A 48 -3.25 5.68 -14.25
N SER A 49 -2.44 4.65 -14.02
CA SER A 49 -1.67 4.01 -15.09
C SER A 49 -2.51 3.07 -15.95
N LEU A 50 -3.69 2.67 -15.47
CA LEU A 50 -4.54 1.70 -16.16
C LEU A 50 -5.31 2.29 -17.34
N PRO A 51 -5.35 1.60 -18.50
CA PRO A 51 -6.19 1.96 -19.64
C PRO A 51 -7.66 2.17 -19.23
N SER A 52 -8.38 3.07 -19.89
CA SER A 52 -9.79 3.36 -19.57
C SER A 52 -10.72 2.15 -19.74
N ASN A 53 -10.32 1.14 -20.51
CA ASN A 53 -11.10 -0.06 -20.76
C ASN A 53 -10.96 -1.13 -19.65
N GLU A 54 -9.98 -0.99 -18.75
CA GLU A 54 -9.66 -1.93 -17.67
C GLU A 54 -10.44 -1.59 -16.37
N MET A 55 -11.78 -1.59 -16.44
CA MET A 55 -12.61 -1.15 -15.31
C MET A 55 -12.46 -2.04 -14.06
N ILE A 56 -12.29 -3.35 -14.26
CA ILE A 56 -12.14 -4.32 -13.16
C ILE A 56 -10.82 -4.10 -12.41
N GLU A 57 -9.73 -3.91 -13.14
CA GLU A 57 -8.40 -3.67 -12.58
C GLU A 57 -8.34 -2.33 -11.83
N LYS A 58 -9.03 -1.31 -12.36
CA LYS A 58 -9.18 -0.03 -11.68
C LYS A 58 -9.88 -0.18 -10.33
N ILE A 59 -10.96 -0.95 -10.26
CA ILE A 59 -11.68 -1.22 -9.02
C ILE A 59 -10.78 -1.99 -8.04
N LEU A 60 -10.04 -2.99 -8.52
CA LEU A 60 -9.08 -3.75 -7.70
C LEU A 60 -7.98 -2.85 -7.14
N SER A 61 -7.38 -1.99 -7.96
CA SER A 61 -6.33 -1.05 -7.53
C SER A 61 -6.80 -0.14 -6.40
N LEU A 62 -8.04 0.36 -6.47
CA LEU A 62 -8.66 1.21 -5.47
C LEU A 62 -8.96 0.44 -4.18
N SER A 63 -9.38 -0.82 -4.32
CA SER A 63 -9.66 -1.69 -3.17
C SER A 63 -8.41 -1.93 -2.31
N TRP A 64 -7.23 -2.04 -2.91
CA TRP A 64 -5.96 -2.14 -2.19
C TRP A 64 -5.64 -0.87 -1.39
N GLY A 65 -5.90 0.31 -1.96
CA GLY A 65 -5.76 1.59 -1.24
C GLY A 65 -6.72 1.71 -0.07
N ILE A 66 -7.97 1.26 -0.24
CA ILE A 66 -8.96 1.25 0.85
C ILE A 66 -8.54 0.29 1.97
N LEU A 67 -8.04 -0.91 1.62
CA LEU A 67 -7.49 -1.88 2.58
C LEU A 67 -6.34 -1.30 3.40
N ALA A 68 -5.45 -0.54 2.76
CA ALA A 68 -4.34 0.17 3.44
C ALA A 68 -4.85 1.18 4.47
N VAL A 69 -5.93 1.93 4.15
CA VAL A 69 -6.56 2.88 5.09
C VAL A 69 -7.26 2.16 6.24
N VAL A 70 -7.99 1.08 5.95
CA VAL A 70 -8.67 0.28 6.98
C VAL A 70 -7.66 -0.31 7.96
N ALA A 71 -6.53 -0.80 7.45
CA ALA A 71 -5.43 -1.27 8.26
C ALA A 71 -4.92 -0.17 9.21
N LEU A 72 -4.68 1.05 8.73
CA LEU A 72 -4.28 2.18 9.59
C LEU A 72 -5.30 2.49 10.69
N ILE A 73 -6.59 2.54 10.34
CA ILE A 73 -7.65 2.83 11.31
C ILE A 73 -7.68 1.77 12.41
N ILE A 74 -7.54 0.49 12.04
CA ILE A 74 -7.51 -0.62 13.00
C ILE A 74 -6.27 -0.54 13.89
N GLY A 75 -5.10 -0.29 13.31
CA GLY A 75 -3.83 -0.21 14.06
C GLY A 75 -3.82 0.95 15.06
N ASN A 76 -4.41 2.09 14.68
CA ASN A 76 -4.46 3.27 15.53
C ASN A 76 -5.56 3.19 16.61
N ARG A 77 -6.77 2.68 16.27
CA ARG A 77 -7.88 2.56 17.25
C ARG A 77 -7.78 1.35 18.17
N PHE A 78 -7.14 0.27 17.71
CA PHE A 78 -7.05 -0.98 18.45
C PHE A 78 -5.59 -1.39 18.60
N PRO A 79 -4.83 -0.77 19.53
CA PRO A 79 -3.41 -1.08 19.72
C PRO A 79 -3.18 -2.56 20.09
N LYS A 80 -4.14 -3.22 20.74
CA LYS A 80 -4.09 -4.68 21.00
C LYS A 80 -4.15 -5.54 19.72
N LYS A 81 -4.53 -4.97 18.58
CA LYS A 81 -4.60 -5.62 17.26
C LYS A 81 -3.57 -5.05 16.28
N GLU A 82 -2.54 -4.37 16.77
CA GLU A 82 -1.51 -3.76 15.94
C GLU A 82 -0.92 -4.78 14.96
N LEU A 83 -0.56 -5.97 15.42
CA LEU A 83 0.01 -7.04 14.59
C LEU A 83 -0.93 -7.48 13.45
N PHE A 84 -2.24 -7.53 13.72
CA PHE A 84 -3.26 -7.84 12.70
C PHE A 84 -3.36 -6.73 11.65
N SER A 85 -3.28 -5.47 12.09
CA SER A 85 -3.23 -4.31 11.22
C SER A 85 -1.96 -4.29 10.35
N LYS A 86 -0.79 -4.66 10.89
CA LYS A 86 0.45 -4.81 10.11
C LYS A 86 0.30 -5.85 9.00
N ILE A 87 -0.26 -7.02 9.33
CA ILE A 87 -0.50 -8.09 8.35
C ILE A 87 -1.46 -7.62 7.25
N LEU A 88 -2.56 -6.95 7.62
CA LEU A 88 -3.53 -6.43 6.66
C LEU A 88 -2.89 -5.40 5.73
N PHE A 89 -2.04 -4.53 6.27
CA PHE A 89 -1.28 -3.53 5.52
C PHE A 89 -0.30 -4.19 4.54
N SER A 90 0.40 -5.24 4.99
CA SER A 90 1.28 -6.06 4.14
C SER A 90 0.54 -6.75 3.01
N LEU A 91 -0.64 -7.31 3.28
CA LEU A 91 -1.48 -7.90 2.24
C LEU A 91 -1.94 -6.86 1.22
N ALA A 92 -2.29 -5.65 1.67
CA ALA A 92 -2.68 -4.56 0.78
C ALA A 92 -1.54 -4.15 -0.17
N VAL A 93 -0.33 -4.03 0.38
CA VAL A 93 0.88 -3.71 -0.37
C VAL A 93 1.23 -4.84 -1.34
N ILE A 94 1.37 -6.07 -0.86
CA ILE A 94 1.76 -7.22 -1.70
C ILE A 94 0.73 -7.45 -2.79
N GLY A 95 -0.56 -7.39 -2.46
CA GLY A 95 -1.66 -7.51 -3.42
C GLY A 95 -1.61 -6.41 -4.49
N GLY A 96 -1.41 -5.15 -4.08
CA GLY A 96 -1.23 -4.04 -5.01
C GLY A 96 0.00 -4.21 -5.92
N CYS A 97 1.10 -4.77 -5.39
CA CYS A 97 2.34 -4.98 -6.15
C CYS A 97 2.24 -6.15 -7.14
N ILE A 98 1.59 -7.25 -6.75
CA ILE A 98 1.31 -8.38 -7.65
C ILE A 98 0.41 -7.89 -8.80
N HIS A 99 -0.61 -7.10 -8.48
CA HIS A 99 -1.50 -6.51 -9.49
C HIS A 99 -0.75 -5.58 -10.46
N LEU A 100 0.32 -4.92 -10.01
CA LEU A 100 1.19 -4.08 -10.84
C LEU A 100 2.06 -4.86 -11.82
N TYR A 101 2.45 -6.09 -11.46
CA TYR A 101 3.38 -6.92 -12.23
C TYR A 101 2.69 -7.85 -13.22
N PHE A 102 1.45 -8.22 -12.96
CA PHE A 102 0.65 -9.12 -13.79
C PHE A 102 -0.23 -8.40 -14.82
N LEU A 103 0.00 -7.10 -14.98
CA LEU A 103 -0.78 -6.16 -15.78
C LEU A 103 0.15 -5.43 -16.76
#